data_AF-A0A132A1E2-F1
#
_entry.id   AF-A0A132A1E2-F1
#
_cell.length_a   1.000
_cell.length_b   1.000
_cell.length_c   1.000
_cell.angle_alpha   90.00
_cell.angle_beta   90.00
_cell.angle_gamma   90.00
#
_symmetry.space_group_name_H-M   'P 1'
#
loop_
_entity.id
_entity.type
_entity.pdbx_description
1 polymer ?
#
loop_
_entity_poly.entity_id
_entity_poly.type
_entity_poly.pdbx_seq_one_letter_code
_entity_poly.pdbx_strand_id
1 'polypeptide(L)'
;MLRFDLILLLCLAIVYFQQIESYTVEEKPHWCPRHETWSECPTKCPKTCLNRHIPEAGFCVRMCDHPHCVCKPPFVRVGYDPNGGYGKCVLKRNCYKHIKCKWQIKWFDVKDD
;
A
#
# COMPACT_ATOMS: atom_id res chain seq x y z
N MET A 1 -22.76 -6.51 55.10
CA MET A 1 -22.92 -7.37 53.90
C MET A 1 -23.27 -6.53 52.68
N LEU A 2 -24.39 -5.80 52.66
CA LEU A 2 -24.82 -4.92 51.54
C LEU A 2 -23.77 -3.95 50.94
N ARG A 3 -22.83 -3.43 51.75
CA ARG A 3 -21.79 -2.50 51.28
C ARG A 3 -20.72 -3.17 50.41
N PHE A 4 -20.41 -4.45 50.66
CA PHE A 4 -19.44 -5.19 49.86
C PHE A 4 -20.04 -5.60 48.52
N ASP A 5 -21.32 -5.96 48.50
CA ASP A 5 -22.05 -6.29 47.27
C ASP A 5 -22.13 -5.08 46.32
N LEU A 6 -22.38 -3.88 46.86
CA LEU A 6 -22.34 -2.63 46.08
C LEU A 6 -20.95 -2.34 45.49
N ILE A 7 -19.89 -2.59 46.25
CA ILE A 7 -18.51 -2.40 45.77
C ILE A 7 -18.19 -3.41 44.66
N LEU A 8 -18.60 -4.67 44.81
CA LEU A 8 -18.39 -5.70 43.79
C LEU A 8 -19.11 -5.37 42.48
N LEU A 9 -20.37 -4.90 42.55
CA LEU A 9 -21.16 -4.51 41.39
C LEU A 9 -20.57 -3.28 40.68
N LEU A 10 -20.07 -2.30 41.44
CA LEU A 10 -19.36 -1.14 40.87
C LEU A 10 -18.07 -1.56 40.16
N CYS A 11 -17.28 -2.46 40.76
CA CYS A 11 -16.07 -2.98 40.12
C CYS A 11 -16.37 -3.73 38.82
N LEU A 12 -17.39 -4.59 38.80
CA LEU A 12 -17.82 -5.31 37.59
C LEU A 12 -18.32 -4.37 36.50
N ALA A 13 -19.08 -3.34 36.88
CA ALA A 13 -19.51 -2.30 35.96
C ALA A 13 -18.31 -1.55 35.37
N ILE A 14 -17.33 -1.14 36.19
CA ILE A 14 -16.12 -0.44 35.73
C ILE A 14 -15.31 -1.30 34.75
N VAL A 15 -15.09 -2.58 35.06
CA VAL A 15 -14.38 -3.51 34.16
C VAL A 15 -15.16 -3.70 32.86
N TYR A 16 -16.49 -3.84 32.92
CA TYR A 16 -17.34 -3.95 31.74
C TYR A 16 -17.27 -2.68 30.87
N PHE A 17 -17.34 -1.49 31.48
CA PHE A 17 -17.22 -0.22 30.77
C PHE A 17 -15.85 -0.02 30.12
N GLN A 18 -14.75 -0.42 30.77
CA GLN A 18 -13.40 -0.35 30.18
C GLN A 18 -13.21 -1.30 29.00
N GLN A 19 -13.90 -2.43 29.00
CA GLN A 19 -13.79 -3.41 27.92
C GLN A 19 -14.47 -2.93 26.63
N ILE A 20 -15.48 -2.06 26.73
CA ILE A 20 -16.23 -1.52 25.58
C ILE A 20 -15.35 -0.58 24.72
N GLU A 21 -14.41 0.16 25.30
CA GLU A 21 -13.55 1.09 24.54
C GLU A 21 -12.55 0.39 23.61
N SER A 22 -12.21 -0.88 23.93
CA SER A 22 -11.29 -1.68 23.11
C SER A 22 -11.92 -2.38 21.91
N TYR A 23 -13.26 -2.55 21.90
CA TYR A 23 -13.92 -3.37 20.88
C TYR A 23 -14.21 -2.61 19.58
N THR A 24 -14.25 -1.28 19.61
CA THR A 24 -14.42 -0.47 18.41
C THR A 24 -13.06 -0.29 17.72
N VAL A 25 -12.55 -1.36 17.12
CA VAL A 25 -11.52 -1.23 16.08
C VAL A 25 -12.16 -0.45 14.94
N GLU A 26 -11.78 0.82 14.81
CA GLU A 26 -12.11 1.66 13.67
C GLU A 26 -11.48 1.01 12.43
N GLU A 27 -12.24 0.17 11.73
CA GLU A 27 -11.89 -0.27 10.38
C GLU A 27 -11.93 0.98 9.50
N LYS A 28 -10.80 1.70 9.44
CA LYS A 28 -10.66 2.83 8.52
C LYS A 28 -10.99 2.28 7.14
N PRO A 29 -12.04 2.77 6.46
CA PRO A 29 -12.32 2.32 5.12
C PRO A 29 -11.05 2.51 4.30
N HIS A 30 -10.58 1.43 3.68
CA HIS A 30 -9.36 1.41 2.89
C HIS A 30 -9.55 2.26 1.62
N TRP A 31 -9.52 3.58 1.77
CA TRP A 31 -9.64 4.51 0.66
C TRP A 31 -8.34 4.54 -0.11
N CYS A 32 -8.36 3.87 -1.26
CA CYS A 32 -7.25 3.92 -2.20
C CYS A 32 -7.33 5.15 -3.10
N PRO A 33 -6.17 5.73 -3.49
CA PRO A 33 -6.11 6.80 -4.47
C PRO A 33 -6.69 6.40 -5.85
N ARG A 34 -6.87 7.39 -6.72
CA ARG A 34 -7.35 7.17 -8.09
C ARG A 34 -6.44 6.16 -8.84
N HIS A 35 -7.08 5.21 -9.51
CA HIS A 35 -6.44 4.09 -10.24
C HIS A 35 -5.74 3.06 -9.33
N GLU A 36 -6.03 3.06 -8.04
CA GLU A 36 -5.58 2.06 -7.08
C GLU A 36 -6.76 1.23 -6.55
N THR A 37 -6.47 0.03 -6.04
CA THR A 37 -7.43 -0.85 -5.35
C THR A 37 -6.77 -1.43 -4.12
N TRP A 38 -7.54 -1.63 -3.05
CA TRP A 38 -7.05 -2.34 -1.88
C TRP A 38 -6.79 -3.80 -2.25
N SER A 39 -5.69 -4.35 -1.76
CA SER A 39 -5.31 -5.74 -1.95
C SER A 39 -4.82 -6.30 -0.63
N GLU A 40 -5.43 -7.39 -0.17
CA GLU A 40 -5.02 -8.11 1.04
C GLU A 40 -3.72 -8.90 0.83
N CYS A 41 -3.51 -9.41 -0.38
CA CYS A 41 -2.28 -10.12 -0.77
C CYS A 41 -1.66 -9.48 -2.02
N PRO A 42 -1.04 -8.30 -1.90
CA PRO A 42 -0.33 -7.67 -3.01
C PRO A 42 0.98 -8.40 -3.32
N THR A 43 1.46 -8.30 -4.56
CA THR A 43 2.77 -8.85 -4.94
C THR A 43 3.90 -8.04 -4.30
N LYS A 44 4.97 -8.72 -3.84
CA LYS A 44 6.22 -8.06 -3.41
C LYS A 44 7.00 -7.41 -4.55
N CYS A 45 6.64 -7.68 -5.82
CA CYS A 45 7.32 -7.13 -6.99
C CYS A 45 6.35 -6.34 -7.88
N PRO A 46 5.82 -5.20 -7.42
CA PRO A 46 4.89 -4.41 -8.22
C PRO A 46 5.55 -3.84 -9.49
N LYS A 47 4.76 -3.74 -10.56
CA LYS A 47 5.16 -3.01 -11.77
C LYS A 47 5.16 -1.50 -11.52
N THR A 48 6.28 -0.88 -11.85
CA THR A 48 6.52 0.55 -11.79
C THR A 48 7.00 1.06 -13.13
N CYS A 49 7.02 2.38 -13.32
CA CYS A 49 7.58 3.00 -14.51
C CYS A 49 9.06 2.64 -14.75
N LEU A 50 9.81 2.27 -13.70
CA LEU A 50 11.23 1.90 -13.78
C LEU A 50 11.44 0.43 -14.20
N ASN A 51 10.57 -0.49 -13.76
CA ASN A 51 10.73 -1.94 -14.00
C ASN A 51 9.70 -2.52 -14.99
N ARG A 52 8.85 -1.68 -15.61
CA ARG A 52 7.76 -2.12 -16.52
C ARG A 52 8.19 -2.93 -17.73
N HIS A 53 9.48 -2.91 -18.06
CA HIS A 53 10.11 -3.62 -19.18
C HIS A 53 10.71 -4.97 -18.76
N ILE A 54 10.96 -5.16 -17.47
CA ILE A 54 11.54 -6.40 -16.93
C ILE A 54 10.41 -7.42 -16.81
N PRO A 55 10.53 -8.67 -17.29
CA PRO A 55 9.52 -9.70 -17.07
C PRO A 55 9.41 -10.06 -15.58
N GLU A 56 8.20 -10.36 -15.09
CA GLU A 56 7.96 -10.68 -13.66
C GLU A 56 8.61 -12.00 -13.22
N ALA A 57 8.93 -12.87 -14.18
CA ALA A 57 9.09 -14.30 -13.95
C ALA A 57 10.48 -14.77 -13.48
N GLY A 58 11.50 -13.90 -13.42
CA GLY A 58 12.88 -14.34 -13.14
C GLY A 58 13.24 -14.43 -11.65
N PHE A 59 12.88 -13.42 -10.86
CA PHE A 59 13.44 -13.21 -9.52
C PHE A 59 12.40 -12.85 -8.45
N CYS A 60 11.10 -12.86 -8.77
CA CYS A 60 10.09 -12.48 -7.80
C CYS A 60 9.69 -13.65 -6.90
N VAL A 61 9.80 -13.47 -5.58
CA VAL A 61 9.30 -14.43 -4.60
C VAL A 61 7.77 -14.53 -4.70
N ARG A 62 7.23 -15.75 -4.73
CA ARG A 62 5.79 -16.00 -4.74
C ARG A 62 5.20 -15.91 -3.34
N MET A 63 5.27 -14.72 -2.75
CA MET A 63 4.73 -14.43 -1.42
C MET A 63 4.00 -13.08 -1.45
N CYS A 64 2.90 -12.99 -0.69
CA CYS A 64 2.19 -11.74 -0.48
C CYS A 64 3.08 -10.74 0.26
N ASP A 65 2.98 -9.46 -0.09
CA ASP A 65 3.38 -8.37 0.78
C ASP A 65 2.27 -8.03 1.78
N HIS A 66 2.51 -7.08 2.68
CA HIS A 66 1.47 -6.60 3.60
C HIS A 66 0.30 -5.95 2.84
N PRO A 67 -0.95 -6.06 3.34
CA PRO A 67 -2.11 -5.44 2.72
C PRO A 67 -1.91 -3.94 2.43
N HIS A 68 -2.09 -3.52 1.18
CA HIS A 68 -1.98 -2.12 0.77
C HIS A 68 -2.70 -1.84 -0.56
N CYS A 69 -2.76 -0.57 -0.96
CA CYS A 69 -3.32 -0.15 -2.25
C CYS A 69 -2.37 -0.42 -3.42
N VAL A 70 -2.82 -1.18 -4.41
CA VAL A 70 -2.07 -1.53 -5.62
C VAL A 70 -2.64 -0.85 -6.87
N CYS A 71 -1.79 -0.54 -7.85
CA CYS A 71 -2.25 0.01 -9.13
C CYS A 71 -3.15 -1.00 -9.87
N LYS A 72 -4.33 -0.55 -10.32
CA LYS A 72 -5.20 -1.35 -11.20
C LYS A 72 -4.54 -1.53 -12.58
N PRO A 73 -4.66 -2.68 -13.26
CA PRO A 73 -4.28 -2.77 -14.67
C PRO A 73 -5.06 -1.75 -15.52
N PRO A 74 -4.46 -1.10 -16.54
CA PRO A 74 -3.07 -1.17 -17.02
C PRO A 74 -2.15 -0.07 -16.45
N PHE A 75 -2.42 0.40 -15.23
CA PHE A 75 -1.66 1.45 -14.55
C PHE A 75 -0.45 0.86 -13.81
N VAL A 76 0.61 1.65 -13.70
CA VAL A 76 1.85 1.32 -12.98
C VAL A 76 2.27 2.49 -12.11
N ARG A 77 3.00 2.21 -11.03
CA ARG A 77 3.42 3.25 -10.09
C ARG A 77 4.59 4.06 -10.67
N VAL A 78 4.57 5.39 -10.53
CA VAL A 78 5.63 6.25 -11.09
C VAL A 78 7.02 5.98 -10.51
N GLY A 79 7.11 5.71 -9.20
CA GLY A 79 8.37 5.48 -8.49
C GLY A 79 8.27 4.30 -7.55
N TYR A 80 9.42 3.91 -7.00
CA TYR A 80 9.56 2.90 -5.96
C TYR A 80 10.20 3.56 -4.74
N ASP A 81 9.66 3.28 -3.56
CA ASP A 81 10.30 3.56 -2.27
C ASP A 81 10.25 2.27 -1.42
N PRO A 82 10.95 2.23 -0.27
CA PRO A 82 11.03 1.03 0.57
C PRO A 82 9.69 0.48 1.05
N ASN A 83 8.60 1.26 0.95
CA ASN A 83 7.26 0.91 1.41
C ASN A 83 6.28 0.60 0.27
N GLY A 84 6.78 0.28 -0.93
CA GLY A 84 5.94 -0.06 -2.08
C GLY A 84 5.54 1.12 -2.97
N GLY A 85 6.09 2.32 -2.72
CA GLY A 85 5.97 3.50 -3.59
C GLY A 85 4.83 4.46 -3.22
N TYR A 86 5.13 5.75 -3.06
CA TYR A 86 4.17 6.85 -2.86
C TYR A 86 3.79 7.56 -4.18
N GLY A 87 4.37 7.14 -5.31
CA GLY A 87 4.06 7.74 -6.60
C GLY A 87 2.64 7.39 -7.06
N LYS A 88 1.94 8.31 -7.71
CA LYS A 88 0.62 8.03 -8.32
C LYS A 88 0.68 6.88 -9.34
N CYS A 89 -0.42 6.14 -9.47
CA CYS A 89 -0.60 5.18 -10.55
C CYS A 89 -0.96 5.90 -11.87
N VAL A 90 -0.13 5.67 -12.89
CA VAL A 90 -0.28 6.26 -14.22
C VAL A 90 -0.37 5.17 -15.26
N LEU A 91 -1.01 5.45 -16.40
CA LEU A 91 -0.99 4.51 -17.52
C LEU A 91 0.45 4.16 -17.87
N LYS A 92 0.73 2.87 -18.13
CA LYS A 92 2.08 2.41 -18.51
C LYS A 92 2.69 3.26 -19.61
N ARG A 93 1.92 3.68 -20.62
CA ARG A 93 2.37 4.55 -21.71
C ARG A 93 2.81 5.96 -21.27
N ASN A 94 2.33 6.47 -20.14
CA ASN A 94 2.58 7.84 -19.67
C ASN A 94 3.82 7.99 -18.76
N CYS A 95 4.59 6.92 -18.53
CA CYS A 95 5.77 7.01 -17.65
C CYS A 95 6.81 8.04 -18.13
N TYR A 96 6.94 8.28 -19.44
CA TYR A 96 7.89 9.27 -19.98
C TYR A 96 7.64 10.69 -19.45
N LYS A 97 6.42 11.01 -18.99
CA LYS A 97 6.09 12.31 -18.39
C LYS A 97 6.58 12.46 -16.95
N HIS A 98 6.95 11.34 -16.31
CA HIS A 98 7.21 11.27 -14.87
C HIS A 98 8.63 10.82 -14.53
N ILE A 99 9.28 10.06 -15.41
CA ILE A 99 10.70 9.76 -15.30
C ILE A 99 11.47 10.99 -15.80
N LYS A 100 11.78 11.93 -14.91
CA LYS A 100 12.79 12.95 -15.20
C LYS A 100 14.15 12.28 -15.03
N CYS A 101 14.72 11.75 -16.10
CA CYS A 101 16.12 11.35 -16.09
C CYS A 101 16.95 12.60 -15.76
N LYS A 102 17.53 12.66 -14.55
CA LYS A 102 18.45 13.74 -14.15
C LYS A 102 19.75 13.76 -14.98
N TRP A 103 20.00 12.68 -15.72
CA TRP A 103 21.11 12.55 -16.67
C TRP A 103 20.63 12.74 -18.13
N GLN A 104 20.13 13.93 -18.47
CA GLN A 104 20.34 14.42 -19.84
C GLN A 104 21.81 14.81 -20.01
N ILE A 105 22.69 13.81 -19.97
CA ILE A 105 24.04 13.92 -20.50
C ILE A 105 24.21 12.74 -21.46
N LYS A 106 23.87 13.01 -22.73
CA LYS A 106 24.57 12.52 -23.92
C LYS A 106 24.56 11.01 -24.25
N TRP A 107 23.43 10.30 -24.07
CA TRP A 107 23.28 8.94 -24.63
C TRP A 107 22.02 8.75 -25.48
N PHE A 108 21.20 9.78 -25.67
CA PHE A 108 19.97 9.72 -26.48
C PHE A 108 20.20 9.97 -27.99
N ASP A 109 21.44 9.89 -28.45
CA ASP A 109 21.81 10.06 -29.87
C ASP A 109 22.44 8.78 -30.46
N VAL A 110 22.08 7.59 -29.97
CA VAL A 110 22.32 6.37 -30.75
C VAL A 110 21.22 6.32 -31.81
N LYS A 111 21.54 6.86 -32.99
CA LYS A 111 20.80 6.58 -34.22
C LYS A 111 20.85 5.07 -34.44
N ASP A 112 19.68 4.46 -34.61
CA ASP A 112 19.57 3.16 -35.27
C ASP A 112 19.98 3.37 -36.74
N ASP A 113 21.20 2.95 -37.08
CA ASP A 113 21.64 2.67 -38.46
C ASP A 113 21.27 1.22 -38.83
#